data_AF-A0A1I5E0B6-F1
#
_entry.id   AF-A0A1I5E0B6-F1
#
_cell.length_a   1.000
_cell.length_b   1.000
_cell.length_c   1.000
_cell.angle_alpha   90.00
_cell.angle_beta   90.00
_cell.angle_gamma   90.00
#
_symmetry.space_group_name_H-M   'P 1'
#
loop_
_entity.id
_entity.type
_entity.pdbx_description
1 polymer ?
#
loop_
_entity_poly.entity_id
_entity_poly.type
_entity_poly.pdbx_seq_one_letter_code
_entity_poly.pdbx_strand_id
1 'polypeptide(L)'
;MDKKEKAKETVQPEITVEQLQTENGALKDRITELEAKELSATETAAERNTLLNENQVLKDRVTELETENADLKTKIEDLSAEEIDSSSFRKVDKDGNVKIKILLAPAGRWFLPYNVGQVVSHPANQADEMVELKYAEYVK
;
A
#
# COMPACT_ATOMS: atom_id res chain seq x y z
N MET A 1 14.27 -93.58 -48.29
CA MET A 1 14.78 -92.45 -47.47
C MET A 1 13.75 -91.34 -47.57
N ASP A 2 12.72 -91.36 -46.74
CA ASP A 2 11.66 -90.35 -46.77
C ASP A 2 11.90 -89.34 -45.67
N LYS A 3 12.31 -88.14 -46.08
CA LYS A 3 12.52 -87.00 -45.20
C LYS A 3 11.16 -86.49 -44.73
N LYS A 4 10.78 -86.80 -43.50
CA LYS A 4 9.68 -86.13 -42.80
C LYS A 4 10.11 -84.70 -42.49
N GLU A 5 9.62 -83.78 -43.30
CA GLU A 5 9.67 -82.34 -43.06
C GLU A 5 8.71 -82.02 -41.91
N LYS A 6 9.26 -81.84 -40.70
CA LYS A 6 8.49 -81.34 -39.56
C LYS A 6 8.30 -79.84 -39.75
N ALA A 7 7.09 -79.44 -40.15
CA ALA A 7 6.67 -78.05 -40.08
C ALA A 7 6.84 -77.54 -38.64
N LYS A 8 7.65 -76.49 -38.47
CA LYS A 8 7.75 -75.74 -37.22
C LYS A 8 6.45 -74.96 -37.08
N GLU A 9 5.52 -75.53 -36.32
CA GLU A 9 4.30 -74.86 -35.90
C GLU A 9 4.69 -73.60 -35.11
N THR A 10 4.45 -72.45 -35.73
CA THR A 10 4.71 -71.16 -35.11
C THR A 10 3.49 -70.85 -34.26
N VAL A 11 3.54 -71.24 -32.99
CA VAL A 11 2.47 -70.99 -32.02
C VAL A 11 2.42 -69.49 -31.77
N GLN A 12 1.38 -68.82 -32.28
CA GLN A 12 1.04 -67.48 -31.83
C GLN A 12 0.54 -67.57 -30.38
N PRO A 13 0.92 -66.64 -29.48
CA PRO A 13 0.41 -66.66 -28.12
C PRO A 13 -1.10 -66.42 -28.14
N GLU A 14 -1.89 -67.42 -27.71
CA GLU A 14 -3.32 -67.26 -27.48
C GLU A 14 -3.53 -66.41 -26.22
N ILE A 15 -4.04 -65.20 -26.41
CA ILE A 15 -4.50 -64.36 -25.31
C ILE A 15 -5.83 -64.93 -24.81
N THR A 16 -5.92 -65.23 -23.52
CA THR A 16 -7.13 -65.80 -22.94
C THR A 16 -8.15 -64.71 -22.58
N VAL A 17 -9.43 -65.09 -22.53
CA VAL A 17 -10.51 -64.20 -22.09
C VAL A 17 -10.27 -63.69 -20.66
N GLU A 18 -9.69 -64.51 -19.78
CA GLU A 18 -9.34 -64.12 -18.41
C GLU A 18 -8.23 -63.06 -18.35
N GLN A 19 -7.23 -63.14 -19.25
CA GLN A 19 -6.20 -62.12 -19.38
C GLN A 19 -6.82 -60.78 -19.81
N LEU A 20 -7.70 -60.80 -20.81
CA LEU A 20 -8.41 -59.61 -21.28
C LEU A 20 -9.36 -59.02 -20.22
N GLN A 21 -10.00 -59.85 -19.40
CA GLN A 21 -10.86 -59.39 -18.30
C GLN A 21 -10.06 -58.74 -17.19
N THR A 22 -8.90 -59.32 -16.84
CA THR A 22 -7.99 -58.78 -15.84
C THR A 22 -7.41 -57.44 -16.29
N GLU A 23 -6.95 -57.36 -17.54
CA GLU A 23 -6.42 -56.14 -18.13
C GLU A 23 -7.50 -55.04 -18.22
N ASN A 24 -8.73 -55.39 -18.62
CA ASN A 24 -9.84 -54.43 -18.61
C ASN A 24 -10.16 -53.90 -17.21
N GLY A 25 -10.07 -54.74 -16.17
CA GLY A 25 -10.21 -54.30 -14.79
C GLY A 25 -9.15 -53.27 -14.41
N ALA A 26 -7.88 -53.61 -14.65
CA ALA A 26 -6.75 -52.72 -14.37
C ALA A 26 -6.82 -51.40 -15.15
N LEU A 27 -7.26 -51.44 -16.41
CA LEU A 27 -7.46 -50.25 -17.23
C LEU A 27 -8.58 -49.35 -16.69
N LYS A 28 -9.69 -49.93 -16.21
CA LYS A 28 -10.77 -49.16 -15.57
C LYS A 28 -10.30 -48.48 -14.28
N ASP A 29 -9.55 -49.20 -13.46
CA ASP A 29 -8.97 -48.62 -12.23
C ASP A 29 -8.02 -47.47 -12.58
N ARG A 30 -7.21 -47.63 -13.63
CA ARG A 30 -6.31 -46.58 -14.10
C ARG A 30 -7.03 -45.36 -14.67
N ILE A 31 -8.15 -45.57 -15.38
CA ILE A 31 -8.99 -44.49 -15.90
C ILE A 31 -9.55 -43.67 -14.74
N THR A 32 -10.13 -44.33 -13.74
CA THR A 32 -10.70 -43.61 -12.57
C THR A 32 -9.63 -42.85 -11.78
N GLU A 33 -8.42 -43.40 -11.65
CA GLU A 33 -7.29 -42.70 -11.03
C GLU A 33 -6.84 -41.47 -11.84
N LEU A 34 -6.83 -41.57 -13.18
CA LEU A 34 -6.47 -40.45 -14.06
C LEU A 34 -7.51 -39.34 -14.03
N GLU A 35 -8.80 -39.68 -14.05
CA GLU A 35 -9.90 -38.72 -13.91
C GLU A 35 -9.82 -37.95 -12.59
N ALA A 36 -9.53 -38.64 -11.49
CA ALA A 36 -9.34 -38.00 -10.18
C ALA A 36 -8.14 -37.05 -10.16
N LYS A 37 -7.03 -37.42 -10.82
CA LYS A 37 -5.85 -36.56 -10.95
C LYS A 37 -6.10 -35.35 -11.83
N GLU A 38 -6.83 -35.52 -12.92
CA GLU A 38 -7.20 -34.43 -13.81
C GLU A 38 -8.05 -33.40 -13.06
N LEU A 39 -9.06 -33.86 -12.31
CA LEU A 39 -9.89 -32.99 -11.48
C LEU A 39 -9.04 -32.18 -10.49
N SER A 40 -8.19 -32.85 -9.71
CA SER A 40 -7.30 -32.18 -8.76
C SER A 40 -6.34 -31.18 -9.43
N ALA A 41 -5.83 -31.50 -10.63
CA ALA A 41 -4.99 -30.58 -11.39
C ALA A 41 -5.76 -29.34 -11.87
N THR A 42 -7.02 -29.50 -12.27
CA THR A 42 -7.87 -28.37 -12.67
C THR A 42 -8.20 -27.45 -11.49
N GLU A 43 -8.48 -28.01 -10.32
CA GLU A 43 -8.70 -27.24 -9.08
C GLU A 43 -7.44 -26.46 -8.69
N THR A 44 -6.28 -27.11 -8.70
CA THR A 44 -4.99 -26.47 -8.41
C THR A 44 -4.68 -25.34 -9.41
N ALA A 45 -5.02 -25.52 -10.67
CA ALA A 45 -4.83 -24.49 -11.70
C ALA A 45 -5.76 -23.28 -11.48
N ALA A 46 -7.01 -23.53 -11.07
CA ALA A 46 -7.96 -22.47 -10.73
C ALA A 46 -7.48 -21.67 -9.51
N GLU A 47 -7.05 -22.35 -8.44
CA GLU A 47 -6.47 -21.69 -7.26
C GLU A 47 -5.24 -20.84 -7.59
N ARG A 48 -4.34 -21.37 -8.42
CA ARG A 48 -3.15 -20.62 -8.88
C ARG A 48 -3.53 -19.35 -9.61
N ASN A 49 -4.56 -19.39 -10.47
CA ASN A 49 -5.01 -18.20 -11.20
C ASN A 49 -5.61 -17.14 -10.25
N THR A 50 -6.39 -17.57 -9.26
CA THR A 50 -6.91 -16.67 -8.21
C THR A 50 -5.79 -16.00 -7.45
N LEU A 51 -4.81 -16.77 -6.96
CA LEU A 51 -3.65 -16.24 -6.23
C LEU A 51 -2.81 -15.28 -7.07
N LEU A 52 -2.66 -15.55 -8.37
CA LEU A 52 -1.92 -14.67 -9.28
C LEU A 52 -2.63 -13.33 -9.44
N ASN A 53 -3.96 -13.35 -9.56
CA ASN A 53 -4.76 -12.13 -9.65
C ASN A 53 -4.71 -11.31 -8.35
N GLU A 54 -4.85 -11.98 -7.20
CA GLU A 54 -4.69 -11.33 -5.89
C GLU A 54 -3.30 -10.70 -5.72
N ASN A 55 -2.24 -11.40 -6.16
CA ASN A 55 -0.88 -10.87 -6.11
C ASN A 55 -0.72 -9.61 -6.97
N GLN A 56 -1.37 -9.57 -8.13
CA GLN A 56 -1.34 -8.39 -9.00
C GLN A 56 -2.06 -7.21 -8.34
N VAL A 57 -3.26 -7.42 -7.78
CA VAL A 57 -4.00 -6.38 -7.05
C VAL A 57 -3.19 -5.84 -5.87
N LEU A 58 -2.52 -6.72 -5.11
CA LEU A 58 -1.68 -6.31 -4.00
C LEU A 58 -0.47 -5.47 -4.45
N LYS A 59 0.17 -5.83 -5.56
CA LYS A 59 1.27 -5.03 -6.13
C LYS A 59 0.79 -3.63 -6.52
N ASP A 60 -0.35 -3.54 -7.19
CA ASP A 60 -0.92 -2.25 -7.59
C ASP A 60 -1.22 -1.39 -6.35
N ARG A 61 -1.78 -1.98 -5.29
CA ARG A 61 -2.03 -1.27 -4.03
C ARG A 61 -0.76 -0.81 -3.32
N VAL A 62 0.32 -1.59 -3.36
CA VAL A 62 1.62 -1.17 -2.82
C VAL A 62 2.14 0.07 -3.55
N THR A 63 2.07 0.08 -4.89
CA THR A 63 2.53 1.25 -5.66
C THR A 63 1.72 2.51 -5.36
N GLU A 64 0.40 2.38 -5.18
CA GLU A 64 -0.47 3.50 -4.81
C GLU A 64 -0.10 4.06 -3.41
N LEU A 65 0.12 3.19 -2.43
CA LEU A 65 0.53 3.60 -1.09
C LEU A 65 1.93 4.22 -1.06
N GLU A 66 2.85 3.78 -1.92
CA GLU A 66 4.16 4.39 -2.07
C GLU A 66 4.05 5.83 -2.61
N THR A 67 3.18 6.04 -3.61
CA THR A 67 2.91 7.39 -4.14
C THR A 67 2.25 8.30 -3.11
N GLU A 68 1.25 7.81 -2.37
CA GLU A 68 0.58 8.58 -1.32
C GLU A 68 1.56 8.97 -0.19
N ASN A 69 2.45 8.05 0.21
CA ASN A 69 3.48 8.35 1.20
C ASN A 69 4.48 9.40 0.71
N ALA A 70 4.86 9.38 -0.57
CA ALA A 70 5.73 10.40 -1.14
C ALA A 70 5.06 11.78 -1.10
N ASP A 71 3.80 11.86 -1.52
CA ASP A 71 3.02 13.11 -1.52
C ASP A 71 2.81 13.65 -0.10
N LEU A 72 2.48 12.79 0.86
CA LEU A 72 2.34 13.17 2.27
C LEU A 72 3.67 13.68 2.85
N LYS A 73 4.78 13.05 2.50
CA LYS A 73 6.10 13.49 2.94
C LYS A 73 6.42 14.89 2.43
N THR A 74 6.20 15.16 1.14
CA THR A 74 6.36 16.51 0.57
C THR A 74 5.46 17.52 1.26
N LYS A 75 4.19 17.17 1.51
CA LYS A 75 3.27 18.07 2.21
C LYS A 75 3.68 18.38 3.65
N ILE A 76 4.27 17.42 4.35
CA ILE A 76 4.83 17.63 5.68
C ILE A 76 6.04 18.57 5.62
N GLU A 77 6.92 18.40 4.63
CA GLU A 77 8.08 19.28 4.41
C GLU A 77 7.65 20.72 4.12
N ASP A 78 6.64 20.91 3.26
CA ASP A 78 6.08 22.23 2.93
C ASP A 78 5.47 22.93 4.16
N LEU A 79 4.63 22.22 4.93
CA LEU A 79 4.03 22.75 6.16
C LEU A 79 5.10 23.09 7.21
N SER A 80 6.12 22.25 7.34
CA SER A 80 7.23 22.52 8.27
C SER A 80 8.02 23.77 7.87
N ALA A 81 8.19 24.02 6.57
CA ALA A 81 8.83 25.23 6.06
C ALA A 81 7.99 26.49 6.34
N GLU A 82 6.66 26.41 6.15
CA GLU A 82 5.72 27.49 6.49
C GLU A 82 5.72 27.82 8.00
N GLU A 83 5.74 26.79 8.87
CA GLU A 83 5.82 26.99 10.32
C GLU A 83 7.14 27.69 10.72
N ILE A 84 8.28 27.32 10.12
CA ILE A 84 9.56 27.97 10.40
C ILE A 84 9.55 29.44 9.96
N ASP A 85 9.03 29.75 8.78
CA ASP A 85 8.94 31.14 8.30
C ASP A 85 8.08 31.99 9.25
N SER A 86 6.94 31.46 9.70
CA SER A 86 6.07 32.13 10.68
C SER A 86 6.74 32.35 12.05
N SER A 87 7.60 31.42 12.50
CA SER A 87 8.29 31.51 13.80
C SER A 87 9.47 32.49 13.82
N SER A 88 10.03 32.82 12.65
CA SER A 88 11.29 33.56 12.51
C SER A 88 11.22 35.07 12.80
N PHE A 89 10.02 35.61 13.04
CA PHE A 89 9.81 37.04 13.30
C PHE A 89 9.79 37.42 14.80
N ARG A 90 9.74 36.44 15.70
CA ARG A 90 9.58 36.66 17.14
C ARG A 90 10.92 36.79 17.85
N LYS A 91 11.45 38.02 17.94
CA LYS A 91 12.58 38.32 18.83
C LYS A 91 12.08 38.76 20.19
N VAL A 92 12.25 37.89 21.19
CA VAL A 92 11.96 38.20 22.58
C VAL A 92 13.16 38.92 23.20
N ASP A 93 12.92 40.05 23.87
CA ASP A 93 13.95 40.75 24.64
C ASP A 93 14.26 40.05 25.97
N LYS A 94 15.22 40.58 26.74
CA LYS A 94 15.63 40.00 28.03
C LYS A 94 14.52 40.02 29.07
N ASP A 95 13.50 40.86 28.88
CA ASP A 95 12.38 41.06 29.80
C ASP A 95 11.15 40.23 29.38
N GLY A 96 11.27 39.39 28.35
CA GLY A 96 10.18 38.54 27.87
C GLY A 96 9.16 39.26 26.97
N ASN A 97 9.51 40.44 26.44
CA ASN A 97 8.64 41.21 25.55
C ASN A 97 9.07 41.10 24.09
N VAL A 98 8.14 41.38 23.19
CA VAL A 98 8.33 41.39 21.74
C VAL A 98 7.80 42.70 21.16
N LYS A 99 8.41 43.16 20.07
CA LYS A 99 7.92 44.33 19.34
C LYS A 99 6.81 43.93 18.38
N ILE A 100 5.67 44.60 18.49
CA ILE A 100 4.54 44.42 17.58
C ILE A 100 4.08 45.76 17.03
N LYS A 101 3.53 45.75 15.82
CA LYS A 101 2.85 46.90 15.21
C LYS A 101 1.35 46.64 15.23
N ILE A 102 0.60 47.59 15.76
CA ILE A 102 -0.86 47.49 15.85
C ILE A 102 -1.46 47.69 14.45
N LEU A 103 -2.24 46.72 13.97
CA LEU A 103 -2.88 46.73 12.64
C LEU A 103 -4.33 47.20 12.70
N LEU A 104 -5.03 46.85 13.76
CA LEU A 104 -6.41 47.23 13.99
C LEU A 104 -6.53 47.92 15.35
N ALA A 105 -7.46 48.87 15.46
CA ALA A 105 -7.75 49.48 16.74
C ALA A 105 -8.09 48.34 17.73
N PRO A 106 -7.39 48.23 18.86
CA PRO A 106 -7.69 47.21 19.85
C PRO A 106 -9.04 47.56 20.47
N ALA A 107 -10.10 47.11 19.81
CA ALA A 107 -11.48 47.34 20.16
C ALA A 107 -12.07 45.99 20.59
N GLY A 108 -12.54 45.91 21.83
CA GLY A 108 -13.06 44.68 22.43
C GLY A 108 -12.15 44.15 23.51
N ARG A 109 -11.59 42.95 23.32
CA ARG A 109 -10.94 42.14 24.37
C ARG A 109 -9.67 42.76 24.98
N TRP A 110 -9.01 43.65 24.25
CA TRP A 110 -7.89 44.45 24.74
C TRP A 110 -8.24 45.92 24.60
N PHE A 111 -8.45 46.62 25.71
CA PHE A 111 -8.63 48.07 25.69
C PHE A 111 -7.26 48.71 25.93
N LEU A 112 -6.45 48.74 24.87
CA LEU A 112 -5.08 49.24 24.94
C LEU A 112 -5.02 50.69 24.43
N PRO A 113 -4.20 51.57 25.05
CA PRO A 113 -4.07 52.97 24.67
C PRO A 113 -3.14 53.14 23.44
N TYR A 114 -3.26 52.28 22.44
CA TYR A 114 -2.38 52.25 21.27
C TYR A 114 -3.14 52.60 19.99
N ASN A 115 -2.47 53.34 19.12
CA ASN A 115 -3.02 53.72 17.82
C ASN A 115 -2.66 52.68 16.75
N VAL A 116 -3.51 52.58 15.72
CA VAL A 116 -3.19 51.80 14.53
C VAL A 116 -1.91 52.33 13.88
N GLY A 117 -1.00 51.42 13.53
CA GLY A 117 0.31 51.71 12.98
C GLY A 117 1.41 51.93 14.02
N GLN A 118 1.07 52.05 15.31
CA GLN A 118 2.05 52.23 16.38
C GLN A 118 2.82 50.94 16.65
N VAL A 119 4.15 51.05 16.80
CA VAL A 119 5.02 49.95 17.23
C VAL A 119 5.20 50.02 18.74
N VAL A 120 4.90 48.93 19.44
CA VAL A 120 4.92 48.84 20.91
C VAL A 120 5.64 47.56 21.36
N SER A 121 6.20 47.59 22.57
CA SER A 121 6.76 46.39 23.22
C SER A 121 5.69 45.77 24.12
N HIS A 122 5.46 44.47 23.99
CA HIS A 122 4.38 43.77 24.67
C HIS A 122 4.84 42.39 25.17
N PRO A 123 4.40 41.91 26.34
CA PRO A 123 4.65 40.53 26.77
C PRO A 123 4.34 39.51 25.69
N ALA A 124 5.27 38.57 25.49
CA ALA A 124 5.26 37.69 24.34
C ALA A 124 3.96 36.88 24.21
N ASN A 125 3.43 36.32 25.30
CA ASN A 125 2.18 35.54 25.26
C ASN A 125 0.96 36.37 24.81
N GLN A 126 0.87 37.64 25.22
CA GLN A 126 -0.24 38.51 24.82
C GLN A 126 -0.06 39.03 23.39
N ALA A 127 1.18 39.29 22.98
CA ALA A 127 1.49 39.62 21.60
C ALA A 127 1.12 38.48 20.64
N ASP A 128 1.38 37.22 21.01
CA ASP A 128 1.02 36.05 20.21
C ASP A 128 -0.48 36.01 19.95
N GLU A 129 -1.30 36.19 21.00
CA GLU A 129 -2.76 36.22 20.88
C GLU A 129 -3.24 37.39 19.99
N MET A 130 -2.61 38.56 20.10
CA MET A 130 -2.93 39.71 19.25
C MET A 130 -2.55 39.50 17.79
N VAL A 131 -1.45 38.81 17.50
CA VAL A 131 -1.00 38.48 16.14
C VAL A 131 -1.88 37.40 15.52
N GLU A 132 -2.20 36.34 16.27
CA GLU A 132 -3.09 35.26 15.83
C GLU A 132 -4.49 35.78 15.44
N LEU A 133 -5.01 36.74 16.22
CA LEU A 133 -6.29 37.39 15.97
C LEU A 133 -6.20 38.57 14.98
N LYS A 134 -5.04 38.78 14.36
CA LYS A 134 -4.81 39.78 13.30
C LYS A 134 -4.98 41.24 13.75
N TYR A 135 -4.86 41.50 15.06
CA TYR A 135 -4.82 42.87 15.60
C TYR A 135 -3.44 43.50 15.53
N ALA A 136 -2.38 42.70 15.41
CA ALA A 136 -1.00 43.16 15.33
C ALA A 136 -0.14 42.25 14.44
N GLU A 137 1.07 42.70 14.11
CA GLU A 137 2.13 41.91 13.46
C GLU A 137 3.45 42.07 14.22
N TYR A 138 4.31 41.05 14.23
CA TYR A 138 5.66 41.18 14.80
C TYR A 138 6.54 42.10 13.97
N VAL A 139 7.41 42.85 14.63
CA VAL A 139 8.37 43.77 14.01
C VAL A 139 9.79 43.32 14.34
N LYS A 140 10.68 43.34 13.32
CA LYS A 140 12.08 42.88 13.41
C LYS A 140 13.01 43.75 14.26
#